data_AF-A0A0K8T9L1-F1
#
_entry.id   AF-A0A0K8T9L1-F1
#
_cell.length_a   1.000
_cell.length_b   1.000
_cell.length_c   1.000
_cell.angle_alpha   90.00
_cell.angle_beta   90.00
_cell.angle_gamma   90.00
#
_symmetry.space_group_name_H-M   'P 1'
#
loop_
_entity.id
_entity.type
_entity.pdbx_description
1 polymer ?
#
loop_
_entity_poly.entity_id
_entity_poly.type
_entity_poly.pdbx_seq_one_letter_code
_entity_poly.pdbx_strand_id
1 'polypeptide(L)'
;MEHTRYPFAGVQFHPEKSMYDLSENSRYVSNYTAVFANRWFYDWLVMEARMNSNAFPDRPVNDRIIDRFCPVLITNKYGTVSNYYFNSTVNPVDELDELVSVRELKDEST
;
A
#
# COMPACT_ATOMS: atom_id res chain seq x y z
N MET A 1 -4.49 21.16 -3.55
CA MET A 1 -3.79 22.32 -2.96
C MET A 1 -2.39 21.88 -2.63
N GLU A 2 -1.41 22.74 -2.84
CA GLU A 2 -0.01 22.48 -2.50
C GLU A 2 0.56 23.66 -1.70
N HIS A 3 1.54 23.37 -0.85
CA HIS A 3 2.23 24.40 -0.08
C HIS A 3 3.26 25.10 -0.96
N THR A 4 3.38 26.42 -0.84
CA THR A 4 4.23 27.24 -1.74
C THR A 4 5.73 27.07 -1.51
N ARG A 5 6.13 26.58 -0.34
CA ARG A 5 7.55 26.41 0.07
C ARG A 5 7.96 24.98 0.41
N TYR A 6 7.03 24.11 0.76
CA TYR A 6 7.33 22.78 1.29
C TYR A 6 6.64 21.75 0.39
N PRO A 7 7.18 20.54 0.23
CA PRO A 7 6.63 19.52 -0.67
C PRO A 7 5.40 18.83 -0.05
N PHE A 8 4.40 19.63 0.35
CA PHE A 8 3.13 19.15 0.89
C PHE A 8 2.03 19.42 -0.12
N ALA A 9 1.34 18.36 -0.55
CA ALA A 9 0.15 18.46 -1.36
C ALA A 9 -1.01 17.70 -0.72
N GLY A 10 -2.21 18.24 -0.89
CA GLY A 10 -3.46 17.64 -0.46
C GLY A 10 -4.48 17.68 -1.60
N VAL A 11 -5.18 16.56 -1.78
CA VAL A 11 -6.26 16.41 -2.75
C VAL A 11 -7.57 16.12 -2.01
N GLN A 12 -8.66 16.74 -2.44
CA GLN A 12 -9.99 16.49 -1.85
C GLN A 12 -10.64 15.23 -2.45
N PHE A 13 -10.24 14.87 -3.68
CA PHE A 13 -10.66 13.64 -4.36
C PHE A 13 -9.73 12.48 -4.02
N HIS A 14 -10.14 11.27 -4.41
CA HIS A 14 -9.42 10.02 -4.18
C HIS A 14 -8.67 9.56 -5.46
N PRO A 15 -7.40 9.97 -5.66
CA PRO A 15 -6.62 9.60 -6.86
C PRO A 15 -6.31 8.11 -6.96
N GLU A 16 -6.40 7.35 -5.87
CA GLU A 16 -6.21 5.90 -5.88
C GLU A 16 -7.40 5.18 -6.55
N LYS A 17 -8.60 5.75 -6.44
CA LYS A 17 -9.83 5.01 -6.72
C LYS A 17 -10.06 4.72 -8.20
N SER A 18 -9.60 5.57 -9.12
CA SER A 18 -9.91 5.36 -10.54
C SER A 18 -9.26 4.11 -11.15
N MET A 19 -8.17 3.61 -10.56
CA MET A 19 -7.45 2.45 -11.07
C MET A 19 -7.80 1.18 -10.28
N TYR A 20 -8.10 1.33 -9.00
CA TYR A 20 -8.21 0.20 -8.07
C TYR A 20 -9.64 -0.07 -7.57
N ASP A 21 -10.60 0.84 -7.75
CA ASP A 21 -12.01 0.60 -7.42
C ASP A 21 -12.81 0.28 -8.67
N LEU A 22 -12.72 -0.98 -9.08
CA LEU A 22 -13.37 -1.55 -10.26
C LEU A 22 -14.70 -2.24 -9.93
N SER A 23 -15.29 -1.92 -8.77
CA SER A 23 -16.58 -2.49 -8.38
C SER A 23 -17.69 -2.02 -9.33
N GLU A 24 -18.65 -2.88 -9.64
CA GLU A 24 -19.79 -2.53 -10.52
C GLU A 24 -20.61 -1.36 -9.95
N ASN A 25 -20.64 -1.21 -8.63
CA ASN A 25 -21.33 -0.12 -7.92
C ASN A 25 -20.41 1.07 -7.60
N SER A 26 -19.19 1.11 -8.15
CA SER A 26 -18.23 2.18 -7.93
C SER A 26 -18.82 3.50 -8.43
N ARG A 27 -18.72 4.54 -7.60
CA ARG A 27 -19.07 5.92 -7.98
C ARG A 27 -17.87 6.66 -8.59
N TYR A 28 -16.72 6.02 -8.65
CA TYR A 28 -15.49 6.61 -9.15
C TYR A 28 -15.38 6.44 -10.66
N VAL A 29 -14.92 7.49 -11.34
CA VAL A 29 -14.73 7.47 -12.79
C VAL A 29 -13.47 6.68 -13.13
N SER A 30 -13.61 5.55 -13.83
CA SER A 30 -12.51 4.67 -14.27
C SER A 30 -12.26 4.74 -15.79
N ASN A 31 -12.33 5.93 -16.39
CA ASN A 31 -11.99 6.11 -17.81
C ASN A 31 -10.49 6.41 -18.01
N TYR A 32 -10.03 6.35 -19.26
CA TYR A 32 -8.62 6.58 -19.61
C TYR A 32 -8.08 7.91 -19.04
N THR A 33 -8.85 8.99 -19.15
CA THR A 33 -8.44 10.32 -18.66
C THR A 33 -8.26 10.35 -17.15
N ALA A 34 -9.18 9.72 -16.40
CA ALA A 34 -9.09 9.65 -14.94
C ALA A 34 -7.88 8.82 -14.49
N VAL A 35 -7.66 7.66 -15.13
CA VAL A 35 -6.50 6.80 -14.86
C VAL A 35 -5.19 7.53 -15.21
N PHE A 36 -5.15 8.23 -16.34
CA PHE A 36 -4.00 9.01 -16.76
C PHE A 36 -3.68 10.13 -15.75
N ALA A 37 -4.67 10.93 -15.35
CA ALA A 37 -4.48 11.98 -14.36
C ALA A 37 -3.96 11.42 -13.02
N ASN A 38 -4.48 10.27 -12.58
CA ASN A 38 -4.03 9.62 -11.35
C ASN A 38 -2.59 9.11 -11.46
N ARG A 39 -2.20 8.55 -12.62
CA ARG A 39 -0.82 8.16 -12.88
C ARG A 39 0.13 9.35 -12.79
N TRP A 40 -0.24 10.49 -13.39
CA TRP A 40 0.56 11.72 -13.33
C TRP A 40 0.75 12.22 -11.89
N PHE A 41 -0.30 12.20 -11.07
CA PHE A 41 -0.21 12.57 -9.66
C PHE A 41 0.79 11.67 -8.89
N TYR A 42 0.70 10.35 -9.07
CA TYR A 42 1.61 9.43 -8.38
C TYR A 42 3.04 9.48 -8.93
N ASP A 43 3.24 9.75 -10.22
CA ASP A 43 4.57 9.96 -10.78
C ASP A 43 5.22 11.21 -10.17
N TRP A 44 4.48 12.31 -10.01
CA TRP A 44 4.96 13.49 -9.28
C TRP A 44 5.31 13.14 -7.82
N LEU A 45 4.43 12.44 -7.09
CA LEU A 45 4.69 12.07 -5.70
C LEU A 45 5.97 11.23 -5.54
N VAL A 46 6.21 10.30 -6.46
CA VAL A 46 7.45 9.50 -6.49
C VAL A 46 8.67 10.36 -6.82
N MET A 47 8.53 11.34 -7.74
CA MET A 47 9.62 12.29 -8.03
C MET A 47 9.98 13.14 -6.80
N GLU A 48 8.99 13.63 -6.05
CA GLU A 48 9.22 14.35 -4.79
C GLU A 48 9.93 13.47 -3.75
N ALA A 49 9.51 12.20 -3.63
CA ALA A 49 10.14 11.25 -2.72
C ALA A 49 11.61 10.93 -3.08
N ARG A 50 12.01 11.07 -4.35
CA ARG A 50 13.41 10.87 -4.79
C ARG A 50 14.35 12.01 -4.44
N MET A 51 13.83 13.16 -4.02
CA MET A 51 14.66 14.33 -3.68
C MET A 51 15.30 14.24 -2.29
N ASN A 52 14.94 13.25 -1.48
CA ASN A 52 15.60 13.00 -0.19
C ASN A 52 16.61 11.83 -0.30
N SER A 53 17.57 11.81 0.62
CA SER A 53 18.61 10.77 0.72
C SER A 53 18.31 9.75 1.84
N ASN A 54 17.04 9.54 2.19
CA ASN A 54 16.68 8.60 3.25
C ASN A 54 16.97 7.17 2.79
N ALA A 55 17.53 6.36 3.69
CA ALA A 55 17.80 4.96 3.47
C ALA A 55 17.57 4.16 4.75
N PHE A 56 17.35 2.86 4.62
CA PHE A 56 17.33 1.96 5.77
C PHE A 56 18.75 1.79 6.30
N PRO A 57 18.98 1.92 7.63
CA PRO A 57 20.32 1.87 8.19
C PRO A 57 20.93 0.46 8.11
N ASP A 58 20.33 -0.57 8.73
CA ASP A 58 21.04 -1.84 8.98
C ASP A 58 20.16 -3.12 9.04
N ARG A 59 18.90 -3.09 8.59
CA ARG A 59 18.02 -4.29 8.54
C ARG A 59 17.72 -4.69 7.10
N PRO A 60 17.47 -5.99 6.81
CA PRO A 60 16.95 -6.37 5.50
C PRO A 60 15.67 -5.57 5.24
N VAL A 61 15.69 -4.77 4.18
CA VAL A 61 14.56 -3.94 3.72
C VAL A 61 13.25 -4.74 3.68
N ASN A 62 13.39 -6.03 3.37
CA ASN A 62 12.31 -7.00 3.33
C ASN A 62 11.46 -7.00 4.61
N ASP A 63 12.01 -6.74 5.81
CA ASP A 63 11.24 -6.71 7.06
C ASP A 63 10.28 -5.52 7.20
N ARG A 64 10.42 -4.51 6.34
CA ARG A 64 9.77 -3.20 6.51
C ARG A 64 8.98 -2.75 5.29
N ILE A 65 8.84 -3.62 4.29
CA ILE A 65 8.10 -3.35 3.06
C ILE A 65 6.79 -4.14 3.04
N ILE A 66 5.86 -3.65 2.21
CA ILE A 66 4.51 -4.20 2.13
C ILE A 66 4.47 -5.64 1.60
N ASP A 67 5.49 -6.07 0.85
CA ASP A 67 5.60 -7.39 0.21
C ASP A 67 5.51 -8.57 1.19
N ARG A 68 5.72 -8.33 2.48
CA ARG A 68 5.59 -9.36 3.53
C ARG A 68 4.18 -9.60 4.02
N PHE A 69 3.28 -8.67 3.75
CA PHE A 69 1.92 -8.74 4.25
C PHE A 69 1.03 -9.30 3.15
N CYS A 70 0.09 -10.16 3.55
CA CYS A 70 -0.93 -10.67 2.64
C CYS A 70 -2.19 -9.82 2.82
N PRO A 71 -2.67 -9.11 1.79
CA PRO A 71 -3.92 -8.40 1.90
C PRO A 71 -5.09 -9.40 1.96
N VAL A 72 -6.13 -9.02 2.69
CA VAL A 72 -7.38 -9.78 2.75
C VAL A 72 -8.37 -9.16 1.78
N LEU A 73 -8.94 -10.00 0.91
CA LEU A 73 -10.03 -9.60 0.03
C LEU A 73 -11.32 -9.47 0.84
N ILE A 74 -11.97 -8.32 0.74
CA ILE A 74 -13.21 -8.04 1.44
C ILE A 74 -14.24 -7.55 0.45
N THR A 75 -15.38 -8.22 0.45
CA THR A 75 -16.53 -7.82 -0.34
C THR A 75 -17.59 -7.22 0.58
N ASN A 76 -18.04 -6.01 0.28
CA ASN A 76 -19.18 -5.39 0.95
C ASN A 76 -20.14 -4.79 -0.09
N LYS A 77 -21.25 -4.19 0.36
CA LYS A 77 -22.27 -3.61 -0.52
C LYS A 77 -21.76 -2.51 -1.47
N TYR A 78 -20.62 -1.90 -1.16
CA TYR A 78 -19.99 -0.82 -1.92
C TYR A 78 -18.87 -1.31 -2.85
N GLY A 79 -18.55 -2.60 -2.84
CA GLY A 79 -17.54 -3.18 -3.71
C GLY A 79 -16.62 -4.17 -3.02
N THR A 80 -15.66 -4.64 -3.81
CA THR A 80 -14.62 -5.55 -3.36
C THR A 80 -13.30 -4.80 -3.27
N VAL A 81 -12.65 -4.85 -2.11
CA VAL A 81 -11.38 -4.17 -1.83
C VAL A 81 -10.40 -5.11 -1.15
N SER A 82 -9.11 -4.94 -1.43
CA SER A 82 -8.03 -5.64 -0.74
C SER A 82 -7.45 -4.73 0.34
N ASN A 83 -7.54 -5.15 1.60
CA ASN A 83 -7.06 -4.39 2.75
C ASN A 83 -5.94 -5.12 3.49
N TYR A 84 -4.98 -4.37 4.00
CA TYR A 84 -3.97 -4.88 4.94
C TYR A 84 -4.41 -4.61 6.37
N TYR A 85 -4.32 -5.62 7.22
CA TYR A 85 -4.60 -5.52 8.65
C TYR A 85 -3.31 -5.71 9.44
N PHE A 86 -3.11 -4.85 10.43
CA PHE A 86 -1.93 -4.87 11.30
C PHE A 86 -2.39 -4.96 12.75
N ASN A 87 -1.78 -5.85 13.53
CA ASN A 87 -2.05 -5.95 14.96
C ASN A 87 -1.40 -4.76 15.69
N SER A 88 -2.18 -4.00 16.46
CA SER A 88 -1.70 -2.81 17.17
C SER A 88 -0.90 -3.13 18.44
N THR A 89 -0.94 -4.38 18.89
CA THR A 89 -0.33 -4.82 20.17
C THR A 89 0.97 -5.58 20.01
N VAL A 90 1.36 -5.90 18.78
CA VAL A 90 2.53 -6.71 18.46
C VAL A 90 3.42 -5.86 17.56
N ASN A 91 4.69 -5.65 17.93
CA ASN A 91 5.61 -5.06 16.97
C ASN A 91 5.71 -6.03 15.79
N PRO A 92 5.64 -5.57 14.53
CA PRO A 92 5.71 -6.45 13.36
C PRO A 92 6.98 -7.32 13.30
N VAL A 93 8.00 -7.01 14.11
CA VAL A 93 9.24 -7.77 14.26
C VAL A 93 9.05 -8.99 15.17
N ASP A 94 8.15 -8.93 16.15
CA ASP A 94 7.97 -9.95 17.18
C ASP A 94 7.14 -11.16 16.67
N GLU A 95 6.32 -10.97 15.62
CA GLU A 95 5.54 -12.05 14.96
C GLU A 95 6.39 -12.91 14.00
N LEU A 96 7.65 -12.53 13.75
CA LEU A 96 8.53 -13.20 12.79
C LEU A 96 8.98 -14.58 13.30
N ASP A 97 9.26 -14.73 14.59
CA ASP A 97 9.72 -16.00 15.17
C ASP A 97 8.61 -17.08 15.12
N GLU A 98 7.34 -16.70 15.29
CA GLU A 98 6.22 -17.65 15.23
C GLU A 98 5.85 -18.05 13.80
N LEU A 99 5.81 -17.11 12.85
CA LEU A 99 5.42 -17.42 11.47
C LEU A 99 6.54 -18.09 10.64
N VAL A 100 7.81 -17.83 10.95
CA VAL A 100 8.96 -18.58 10.37
C VAL A 100 8.97 -20.01 10.93
N SER A 101 8.81 -20.17 12.24
CA SER A 101 8.69 -21.50 12.89
C SER A 101 7.61 -22.38 12.26
N VAL A 102 6.42 -21.82 12.01
CA VAL A 102 5.28 -22.57 11.45
C VAL A 102 5.49 -22.96 9.98
N ARG A 103 6.29 -22.21 9.22
CA ARG A 103 6.61 -22.54 7.83
C ARG A 103 7.71 -23.60 7.74
N GLU A 104 8.76 -23.52 8.56
CA GLU A 104 9.82 -24.53 8.59
C GLU A 104 9.29 -25.92 9.02
N LEU A 105 8.33 -25.97 9.95
CA LEU A 105 7.69 -27.24 10.37
C LEU A 105 6.84 -27.91 9.29
N LYS A 106 6.41 -27.20 8.24
CA LYS A 106 5.60 -27.79 7.15
C LYS A 106 6.44 -28.37 6.02
N ASP A 107 7.70 -27.93 5.88
CA ASP A 107 8.58 -28.39 4.81
C ASP A 107 9.36 -29.67 5.20
N GLU A 108 9.39 -30.06 6.48
CA GLU A 108 10.03 -31.30 6.96
C GLU A 108 9.09 -32.53 7.00
N SER A 109 7.82 -32.41 6.58
CA SER A 109 6.83 -33.50 6.68
C SER A 109 6.43 -34.15 5.34
N THR A 110 7.32 -34.21 4.34
CA THR A 110 7.08 -34.96 3.08
C THR A 110 7.96 -36.19 2.98
#